data_AF-A0A4V2JUQ9-F1
#
_entry.id   AF-A0A4V2JUQ9-F1
#
_cell.length_a   1.000
_cell.length_b   1.000
_cell.length_c   1.000
_cell.angle_alpha   90.00
_cell.angle_beta   90.00
_cell.angle_gamma   90.00
#
_symmetry.space_group_name_H-M   'P 1'
#
loop_
_entity.id
_entity.type
_entity.pdbx_description
1 polymer ?
#
loop_
_entity_poly.entity_id
_entity_poly.type
_entity_poly.pdbx_seq_one_letter_code
_entity_poly.pdbx_strand_id
1 'polypeptide(L)'
;MLENVNITEYFNSDPFVENYSLKTFFNDFIVQEIHENELCEETDIFDTLNAVKVLKFIREFAKIEIIDEKLENLVKAINQNRQKYFLNNEKNENIETIENIETIQNNKFDNFFVENNQRKLLFKIYIPNKTYRSVLHGFLQSHPLISTKTDNNIVSVFYISDNSKKYSFVLKKTNRDTLNACQIIASYLKISYNSIKFCGNKDKRAVTYQKMSITDISFYDLYQIALKLSEENNGISIYKIRTCVSGISLGTLKGNRFKIILRPKNRNENSLTENSNLQNNYDVEKIKMYLNNGFINYYGNQRFGKNMHNHIIGELIVTKKYKEAVEIIMEPISNESEQITQARNLYKEEKFKDAYELFPQRFIAEKTICKGKSRGLSDKKCIENIKKELKSIYLHSYQSYIFNKMASDRIKRGKNIQVGDLVLKRTKISSKEVTSGNDNISNSHKKLEDIKLDSEVFIFDKNIFNNILYDSKKEIYEEKETLEEKIETITDENLDLHTIYDVVIPLKVERGLKGGYRKLIEKTSDLSVSIENNIIYLEFSLSKSAYATMVIREIIGNDILYLE
;
A
#
# COMPACT_ATOMS: atom_id res chain seq x y z
N MET A 1 -9.92 23.91 -8.62
CA MET A 1 -10.13 22.44 -8.53
C MET A 1 -10.01 21.92 -7.09
N LEU A 2 -8.88 22.07 -6.38
CA LEU A 2 -8.76 21.60 -4.97
C LEU A 2 -9.71 22.33 -4.02
N GLU A 3 -9.94 23.62 -4.26
CA GLU A 3 -10.92 24.42 -3.51
C GLU A 3 -12.35 23.86 -3.63
N ASN A 4 -12.70 23.28 -4.78
CA ASN A 4 -14.03 22.67 -4.99
C ASN A 4 -14.27 21.48 -4.05
N VAL A 5 -13.21 20.91 -3.46
CA VAL A 5 -13.27 19.83 -2.49
C VAL A 5 -12.74 20.24 -1.11
N ASN A 6 -12.78 21.54 -0.82
CA ASN A 6 -12.39 22.18 0.45
C ASN A 6 -10.95 21.86 0.90
N ILE A 7 -10.01 21.79 -0.04
CA ILE A 7 -8.58 21.73 0.28
C ILE A 7 -8.04 23.15 0.09
N THR A 8 -8.10 23.97 1.15
CA THR A 8 -7.76 25.40 1.08
C THR A 8 -6.53 25.76 1.89
N GLU A 9 -6.38 25.22 3.10
CA GLU A 9 -5.31 25.63 4.02
C GLU A 9 -4.00 24.84 3.82
N TYR A 10 -2.89 25.39 4.31
CA TYR A 10 -1.60 24.71 4.51
C TYR A 10 -1.29 24.62 6.00
N PHE A 11 -0.68 23.51 6.44
CA PHE A 11 -0.28 23.39 7.85
C PHE A 11 0.95 24.25 8.13
N ASN A 12 1.90 24.28 7.20
CA ASN A 12 3.09 25.12 7.29
C ASN A 12 2.83 26.54 6.76
N SER A 13 3.89 27.31 6.51
CA SER A 13 3.83 28.54 5.70
C SER A 13 3.51 28.24 4.24
N ASP A 14 3.38 29.29 3.43
CA ASP A 14 3.10 29.14 2.01
C ASP A 14 4.09 28.20 1.31
N PRO A 15 3.62 27.40 0.34
CA PRO A 15 4.47 26.61 -0.53
C PRO A 15 5.52 27.49 -1.22
N PHE A 16 6.71 26.93 -1.40
CA PHE A 16 7.87 27.69 -1.89
C PHE A 16 8.62 26.99 -3.03
N VAL A 17 8.22 25.77 -3.39
CA VAL A 17 8.78 25.02 -4.52
C VAL A 17 7.91 25.27 -5.74
N GLU A 18 8.44 26.00 -6.70
CA GLU A 18 7.73 26.39 -7.92
C GLU A 18 8.27 25.66 -9.15
N ASN A 19 7.41 25.46 -10.15
CA ASN A 19 7.77 24.89 -11.46
C ASN A 19 8.28 23.44 -11.40
N TYR A 20 7.75 22.62 -10.50
CA TYR A 20 8.04 21.18 -10.44
C TYR A 20 6.83 20.34 -10.86
N SER A 21 7.10 19.17 -11.44
CA SER A 21 6.13 18.16 -11.81
C SER A 21 6.35 16.86 -11.04
N LEU A 22 5.23 16.23 -10.68
CA LEU A 22 5.12 14.91 -10.09
C LEU A 22 4.76 13.92 -11.20
N LYS A 23 5.21 12.65 -11.07
CA LYS A 23 4.86 11.57 -11.99
C LYS A 23 5.17 11.89 -13.47
N THR A 24 6.20 12.71 -13.75
CA THR A 24 6.68 12.96 -15.13
C THR A 24 6.89 11.62 -15.84
N PHE A 25 7.59 10.70 -15.16
CA PHE A 25 7.60 9.28 -15.48
C PHE A 25 6.88 8.49 -14.39
N PHE A 26 6.31 7.32 -14.72
CA PHE A 26 5.71 6.45 -13.69
C PHE A 26 6.74 5.93 -12.67
N ASN A 27 8.02 5.86 -13.05
CA ASN A 27 9.13 5.48 -12.17
C ASN A 27 9.54 6.60 -11.19
N ASP A 28 9.06 7.84 -11.38
CA ASP A 28 9.27 8.93 -10.43
C ASP A 28 8.39 8.78 -9.18
N PHE A 29 7.51 7.78 -9.14
CA PHE A 29 6.58 7.55 -8.03
C PHE A 29 6.59 6.08 -7.63
N ILE A 30 7.34 5.77 -6.58
CA ILE A 30 7.46 4.42 -6.04
C ILE A 30 6.68 4.34 -4.73
N VAL A 31 5.85 3.29 -4.58
CA VAL A 31 5.05 3.04 -3.38
C VAL A 31 5.35 1.65 -2.83
N GLN A 32 5.82 1.57 -1.59
CA GLN A 32 6.12 0.31 -0.91
C GLN A 32 5.18 0.14 0.27
N GLU A 33 4.33 -0.87 0.24
CA GLU A 33 3.42 -1.17 1.36
C GLU A 33 4.21 -1.59 2.60
N ILE A 34 3.83 -1.01 3.75
CA ILE A 34 4.29 -1.43 5.07
C ILE A 34 3.21 -2.35 5.63
N HIS A 35 3.48 -3.64 5.66
CA HIS A 35 2.59 -4.65 6.21
C HIS A 35 3.16 -5.16 7.53
N GLU A 36 2.37 -5.08 8.61
CA GLU A 36 2.86 -5.24 9.97
C GLU A 36 4.04 -4.29 10.22
N ASN A 37 5.28 -4.76 10.30
CA ASN A 37 6.46 -3.89 10.41
C ASN A 37 7.50 -4.18 9.32
N GLU A 38 7.11 -4.88 8.26
CA GLU A 38 7.98 -5.18 7.12
C GLU A 38 7.62 -4.30 5.91
N LEU A 39 8.66 -3.79 5.23
CA LEU A 39 8.52 -3.13 3.95
C LEU A 39 8.37 -4.17 2.84
N CYS A 40 7.40 -3.95 1.94
CA CYS A 40 7.32 -4.69 0.70
C CYS A 40 8.33 -4.12 -0.30
N GLU A 41 9.29 -4.94 -0.70
CA GLU A 41 10.37 -4.52 -1.59
C GLU A 41 10.80 -5.64 -2.52
N GLU A 42 11.64 -5.27 -3.50
CA GLU A 42 12.34 -6.23 -4.34
C GLU A 42 13.30 -7.05 -3.48
N THR A 43 12.98 -8.31 -3.32
CA THR A 43 13.89 -9.33 -2.81
C THR A 43 13.93 -10.45 -3.81
N ASP A 44 14.91 -11.33 -3.70
CA ASP A 44 14.88 -12.58 -4.45
C ASP A 44 13.53 -13.32 -4.18
N ILE A 45 13.06 -14.12 -5.17
CA ILE A 45 11.84 -14.94 -5.04
C ILE A 45 11.93 -15.81 -3.76
N PHE A 46 13.15 -16.24 -3.48
CA PHE A 46 13.61 -16.82 -2.23
C PHE A 46 14.68 -15.92 -1.63
N ASP A 47 14.66 -15.63 -0.34
CA ASP A 47 15.71 -14.81 0.30
C ASP A 47 17.08 -15.53 0.41
N THR A 48 17.57 -16.09 -0.68
CA THR A 48 18.74 -16.98 -0.75
C THR A 48 20.02 -16.24 -0.44
N LEU A 49 20.10 -14.95 -0.79
CA LEU A 49 21.22 -14.12 -0.40
C LEU A 49 21.34 -13.97 1.12
N ASN A 50 20.24 -13.72 1.85
CA ASN A 50 20.30 -13.71 3.30
C ASN A 50 20.53 -15.11 3.87
N ALA A 51 20.07 -16.18 3.20
CA ALA A 51 20.39 -17.55 3.61
C ALA A 51 21.88 -17.80 3.60
N VAL A 52 22.53 -17.45 2.49
CA VAL A 52 23.97 -17.56 2.33
C VAL A 52 24.70 -16.66 3.32
N LYS A 53 24.26 -15.42 3.54
CA LYS A 53 24.86 -14.51 4.54
C LYS A 53 24.73 -15.03 5.96
N VAL A 54 23.57 -15.57 6.35
CA VAL A 54 23.35 -16.17 7.67
C VAL A 54 24.21 -17.43 7.84
N LEU A 55 24.29 -18.29 6.82
CA LEU A 55 25.15 -19.47 6.85
C LEU A 55 26.64 -19.11 6.93
N LYS A 56 27.08 -18.08 6.19
CA LYS A 56 28.44 -17.53 6.28
C LYS A 56 28.72 -16.90 7.65
N PHE A 57 27.79 -16.09 8.17
CA PHE A 57 27.89 -15.51 9.51
C PHE A 57 28.00 -16.61 10.58
N ILE A 58 27.21 -17.67 10.50
CA ILE A 58 27.30 -18.81 11.42
C ILE A 58 28.67 -19.50 11.28
N ARG A 59 29.17 -19.71 10.06
CA ARG A 59 30.50 -20.29 9.81
C ARG A 59 31.62 -19.45 10.43
N GLU A 60 31.60 -18.13 10.21
CA GLU A 60 32.64 -17.20 10.65
C GLU A 60 32.59 -16.95 12.17
N PHE A 61 31.40 -16.76 12.72
CA PHE A 61 31.24 -16.29 14.11
C PHE A 61 31.18 -17.43 15.12
N ALA A 62 30.73 -18.62 14.73
CA ALA A 62 30.59 -19.74 15.65
C ALA A 62 31.73 -20.77 15.59
N LYS A 63 32.70 -20.61 14.68
CA LYS A 63 33.81 -21.58 14.44
C LYS A 63 33.31 -23.03 14.28
N ILE A 64 32.12 -23.20 13.70
CA ILE A 64 31.51 -24.52 13.50
C ILE A 64 31.97 -25.04 12.13
N GLU A 65 32.58 -26.23 12.09
CA GLU A 65 32.69 -27.00 10.85
C GLU A 65 31.28 -27.34 10.36
N ILE A 66 30.85 -26.70 9.29
CA ILE A 66 29.71 -27.18 8.52
C ILE A 66 30.20 -28.41 7.76
N ILE A 67 30.09 -29.58 8.39
CA ILE A 67 30.39 -30.86 7.75
C ILE A 67 29.23 -31.23 6.83
N ASP A 68 29.05 -30.53 5.69
CA ASP A 68 28.21 -31.09 4.62
C ASP A 68 28.51 -30.44 3.26
N GLU A 69 29.20 -31.20 2.41
CA GLU A 69 29.39 -30.93 0.98
C GLU A 69 28.04 -30.68 0.27
N LYS A 70 26.94 -31.24 0.79
CA LYS A 70 25.58 -31.02 0.26
C LYS A 70 25.06 -29.60 0.48
N LEU A 71 25.45 -28.90 1.56
CA LEU A 71 25.05 -27.51 1.78
C LEU A 71 25.72 -26.60 0.76
N GLU A 72 27.01 -26.84 0.49
CA GLU A 72 27.75 -26.11 -0.51
C GLU A 72 27.18 -26.36 -1.92
N ASN A 73 26.76 -27.60 -2.21
CA ASN A 73 26.08 -27.96 -3.44
C ASN A 73 24.68 -27.33 -3.56
N LEU A 74 23.91 -27.22 -2.48
CA LEU A 74 22.61 -26.54 -2.46
C LEU A 74 22.79 -25.04 -2.71
N VAL A 75 23.76 -24.41 -2.04
CA VAL A 75 24.10 -22.99 -2.25
C VAL A 75 24.61 -22.77 -3.68
N LYS A 76 25.43 -23.68 -4.21
CA LYS A 76 25.88 -23.66 -5.62
C LYS A 76 24.72 -23.82 -6.59
N ALA A 77 23.79 -24.76 -6.39
CA ALA A 77 22.62 -24.94 -7.25
C ALA A 77 21.68 -23.73 -7.23
N ILE A 78 21.45 -23.16 -6.05
CA ILE A 78 20.68 -21.91 -5.87
C ILE A 78 21.37 -20.74 -6.60
N ASN A 79 22.70 -20.59 -6.43
CA ASN A 79 23.47 -19.53 -7.06
C ASN A 79 23.66 -19.72 -8.58
N GLN A 80 23.72 -20.95 -9.08
CA GLN A 80 23.77 -21.26 -10.51
C GLN A 80 22.46 -20.91 -11.21
N ASN A 81 21.32 -21.16 -10.54
CA ASN A 81 20.01 -20.71 -11.03
C ASN A 81 19.89 -19.19 -10.97
N ARG A 82 20.47 -18.55 -9.94
CA ARG A 82 20.64 -17.08 -9.90
C ARG A 82 21.47 -16.59 -11.09
N GLN A 83 22.63 -17.20 -11.37
CA GLN A 83 23.47 -16.81 -12.51
C GLN A 83 22.76 -17.00 -13.85
N LYS A 84 22.10 -18.14 -14.11
CA LYS A 84 21.28 -18.33 -15.33
C LYS A 84 20.21 -17.24 -15.50
N TYR A 85 19.64 -16.78 -14.40
CA TYR A 85 18.57 -15.77 -14.40
C TYR A 85 19.09 -14.32 -14.55
N PHE A 86 20.27 -14.00 -14.00
CA PHE A 86 20.90 -12.68 -14.16
C PHE A 86 21.72 -12.55 -15.47
N LEU A 87 22.39 -13.61 -15.93
CA LEU A 87 23.15 -13.65 -17.19
C LEU A 87 22.24 -13.52 -18.44
N ASN A 88 20.98 -13.93 -18.35
CA ASN A 88 20.02 -13.74 -19.45
C ASN A 88 19.50 -12.29 -19.58
N ASN A 89 19.85 -11.38 -18.65
CA ASN A 89 19.38 -10.00 -18.63
C ASN A 89 20.46 -8.94 -18.91
N GLU A 90 21.73 -9.32 -19.06
CA GLU A 90 22.81 -8.40 -19.42
C GLU A 90 23.44 -8.81 -20.75
N LYS A 91 23.18 -8.01 -21.81
CA LYS A 91 24.05 -7.98 -23.00
C LYS A 91 25.37 -7.34 -22.59
N ASN A 92 26.38 -8.15 -22.25
CA ASN A 92 27.64 -8.20 -22.99
C ASN A 92 28.79 -8.91 -22.24
N GLU A 93 29.46 -9.74 -23.04
CA GLU A 93 30.91 -9.91 -23.23
C GLU A 93 31.81 -10.37 -22.06
N ASN A 94 32.39 -11.55 -22.32
CA ASN A 94 33.60 -12.11 -21.73
C ASN A 94 33.48 -12.68 -20.32
N ILE A 95 32.84 -13.85 -20.22
CA ILE A 95 33.17 -14.82 -19.18
C ILE A 95 33.46 -16.15 -19.88
N GLU A 96 34.72 -16.56 -19.83
CA GLU A 96 35.25 -17.78 -20.43
C GLU A 96 34.47 -19.02 -19.96
N THR A 97 33.93 -19.73 -20.95
CA THR A 97 33.67 -21.17 -21.02
C THR A 97 33.58 -21.92 -19.69
N ILE A 98 32.35 -22.05 -19.16
CA ILE A 98 31.97 -23.19 -18.30
C ILE A 98 31.34 -24.26 -19.21
N GLU A 99 32.19 -24.91 -20.00
CA GLU A 99 31.85 -26.15 -20.69
C GLU A 99 31.66 -27.24 -19.63
N ASN A 100 30.39 -27.55 -19.32
CA ASN A 100 29.85 -28.81 -18.78
C ASN A 100 28.46 -28.65 -18.10
N ILE A 101 27.71 -27.58 -18.38
CA ILE A 101 26.33 -27.38 -17.87
C ILE A 101 25.28 -27.57 -18.98
N GLU A 102 25.47 -28.53 -19.88
CA GLU A 102 24.38 -28.99 -20.77
C GLU A 102 23.60 -30.16 -20.16
N THR A 103 24.13 -30.85 -19.13
CA THR A 103 23.47 -31.99 -18.48
C THR A 103 22.64 -31.64 -17.24
N ILE A 104 22.54 -30.36 -16.88
CA ILE A 104 21.56 -29.83 -15.91
C ILE A 104 20.58 -28.90 -16.66
N GLN A 105 20.09 -29.36 -17.80
CA GLN A 105 18.93 -28.78 -18.45
C GLN A 105 17.67 -29.47 -17.91
N ASN A 106 16.86 -28.68 -17.22
CA ASN A 106 15.43 -28.81 -16.94
C ASN A 106 14.89 -30.02 -16.14
N ASN A 107 15.52 -31.19 -16.08
CA ASN A 107 14.84 -32.38 -15.48
C ASN A 107 15.20 -32.71 -14.01
N LYS A 108 16.34 -32.25 -13.46
CA LYS A 108 16.75 -32.64 -12.09
C LYS A 108 16.12 -31.83 -10.96
N PHE A 109 15.80 -30.56 -11.21
CA PHE A 109 15.11 -29.72 -10.22
C PHE A 109 13.63 -30.11 -10.13
N ASP A 110 13.00 -30.40 -11.28
CA ASP A 110 11.63 -30.92 -11.36
C ASP A 110 11.47 -32.24 -10.60
N ASN A 111 12.41 -33.19 -10.75
CA ASN A 111 12.37 -34.44 -9.98
C ASN A 111 12.59 -34.24 -8.46
N PHE A 112 13.30 -33.18 -8.03
CA PHE A 112 13.49 -32.90 -6.60
C PHE A 112 12.18 -32.49 -5.90
N PHE A 113 11.33 -31.69 -6.57
CA PHE A 113 10.04 -31.26 -6.02
C PHE A 113 8.92 -32.29 -6.24
N VAL A 114 8.97 -33.04 -7.36
CA VAL A 114 7.90 -33.97 -7.76
C VAL A 114 7.96 -35.31 -7.01
N GLU A 115 9.14 -35.83 -6.63
CA GLU A 115 9.26 -37.23 -6.17
C GLU A 115 9.14 -37.44 -4.64
N ASN A 116 9.08 -36.41 -3.81
CA ASN A 116 9.16 -36.60 -2.34
C ASN A 116 7.96 -36.04 -1.57
N ASN A 117 6.92 -36.87 -1.44
CA ASN A 117 5.82 -36.71 -0.47
C ASN A 117 6.26 -36.94 1.01
N GLN A 118 7.56 -36.96 1.30
CA GLN A 118 8.10 -37.29 2.62
C GLN A 118 9.09 -36.24 3.11
N ARG A 119 9.02 -35.95 4.42
CA ARG A 119 9.97 -35.08 5.13
C ARG A 119 11.39 -35.65 5.01
N LYS A 120 12.29 -34.92 4.36
CA LYS A 120 13.69 -35.34 4.12
C LYS A 120 14.64 -34.46 4.92
N LEU A 121 15.53 -35.07 5.72
CA LEU A 121 16.60 -34.34 6.40
C LEU A 121 17.60 -33.82 5.34
N LEU A 122 17.85 -32.52 5.33
CA LEU A 122 18.84 -31.89 4.47
C LEU A 122 20.22 -31.90 5.13
N PHE A 123 20.33 -31.32 6.33
CA PHE A 123 21.58 -31.25 7.10
C PHE A 123 21.31 -30.93 8.58
N LYS A 124 22.36 -31.01 9.41
CA LYS A 124 22.34 -30.67 10.84
C LYS A 124 23.46 -29.68 11.16
N ILE A 125 23.19 -28.70 12.02
CA ILE A 125 24.19 -27.73 12.47
C ILE A 125 24.16 -27.64 14.00
N TYR A 126 25.29 -27.83 14.67
CA TYR A 126 25.42 -27.61 16.10
C TYR A 126 25.57 -26.12 16.42
N ILE A 127 24.58 -25.49 17.03
CA ILE A 127 24.58 -24.08 17.42
C ILE A 127 24.26 -23.98 18.92
N PRO A 128 25.27 -23.78 19.78
CA PRO A 128 25.05 -23.72 21.24
C PRO A 128 24.22 -22.51 21.64
N ASN A 129 24.42 -21.37 20.99
CA ASN A 129 23.73 -20.13 21.31
C ASN A 129 22.24 -20.17 20.89
N LYS A 130 21.32 -19.94 21.84
CA LYS A 130 19.87 -19.95 21.61
C LYS A 130 19.38 -18.82 20.70
N THR A 131 19.95 -17.63 20.81
CA THR A 131 19.60 -16.47 19.98
C THR A 131 19.92 -16.75 18.52
N TYR A 132 21.11 -17.30 18.23
CA TYR A 132 21.50 -17.67 16.87
C TYR A 132 20.66 -18.79 16.28
N ARG A 133 20.29 -19.79 17.09
CA ARG A 133 19.29 -20.79 16.67
C ARG A 133 17.97 -20.14 16.28
N SER A 134 17.47 -19.20 17.09
CA SER A 134 16.21 -18.51 16.85
C SER A 134 16.24 -17.70 15.55
N VAL A 135 17.36 -17.02 15.27
CA VAL A 135 17.59 -16.30 14.01
C VAL A 135 17.61 -17.27 12.83
N LEU A 136 18.36 -18.39 12.92
CA LEU A 136 18.41 -19.39 11.86
C LEU A 136 17.05 -20.04 11.60
N HIS A 137 16.28 -20.33 12.66
CA HIS A 137 14.93 -20.86 12.56
C HIS A 137 14.02 -19.91 11.78
N GLY A 138 13.90 -18.66 12.21
CA GLY A 138 13.05 -17.67 11.55
C GLY A 138 13.48 -17.43 10.10
N PHE A 139 14.78 -17.44 9.85
CA PHE A 139 15.33 -17.28 8.52
C PHE A 139 14.99 -18.46 7.59
N LEU A 140 15.31 -19.69 7.96
CA LEU A 140 15.09 -20.87 7.11
C LEU A 140 13.60 -21.21 6.94
N GLN A 141 12.77 -21.00 7.97
CA GLN A 141 11.31 -21.21 7.89
C GLN A 141 10.61 -20.16 7.01
N SER A 142 11.31 -19.13 6.54
CA SER A 142 10.77 -18.24 5.52
C SER A 142 10.56 -18.93 4.17
N HIS A 143 11.30 -20.02 3.88
CA HIS A 143 11.10 -20.81 2.69
C HIS A 143 9.92 -21.79 2.88
N PRO A 144 8.91 -21.81 1.98
CA PRO A 144 7.69 -22.59 2.17
C PRO A 144 7.86 -24.09 2.41
N LEU A 145 8.91 -24.68 1.84
CA LEU A 145 9.20 -26.11 1.90
C LEU A 145 10.37 -26.47 2.83
N ILE A 146 10.82 -25.55 3.69
CA ILE A 146 11.88 -25.82 4.67
C ILE A 146 11.29 -25.78 6.09
N SER A 147 11.57 -26.83 6.86
CA SER A 147 11.26 -26.92 8.29
C SER A 147 12.54 -27.11 9.09
N THR A 148 12.57 -26.59 10.31
CA THR A 148 13.75 -26.65 11.17
C THR A 148 13.33 -27.10 12.56
N LYS A 149 14.11 -28.01 13.16
CA LYS A 149 13.91 -28.50 14.53
C LYS A 149 15.22 -28.41 15.31
N THR A 150 15.19 -27.86 16.51
CA THR A 150 16.33 -27.90 17.42
C THR A 150 16.16 -29.04 18.41
N ASP A 151 17.23 -29.80 18.62
CA ASP A 151 17.37 -30.78 19.70
C ASP A 151 18.82 -30.80 20.19
N ASN A 152 19.06 -30.73 21.51
CA ASN A 152 20.39 -30.71 22.12
C ASN A 152 21.40 -29.77 21.42
N ASN A 153 21.01 -28.51 21.18
CA ASN A 153 21.80 -27.51 20.45
C ASN A 153 22.06 -27.82 18.96
N ILE A 154 21.50 -28.88 18.41
CA ILE A 154 21.60 -29.23 16.99
C ILE A 154 20.33 -28.78 16.26
N VAL A 155 20.47 -27.86 15.31
CA VAL A 155 19.41 -27.47 14.37
C VAL A 155 19.42 -28.46 13.21
N SER A 156 18.38 -29.28 13.11
CA SER A 156 18.11 -30.16 11.97
C SER A 156 17.21 -29.43 10.97
N VAL A 157 17.65 -29.37 9.72
CA VAL A 157 16.92 -28.70 8.62
C VAL A 157 16.34 -29.77 7.71
N PHE A 158 15.06 -29.66 7.40
CA PHE A 158 14.31 -30.63 6.61
C PHE A 158 13.67 -29.94 5.41
N TYR A 159 13.64 -30.66 4.29
CA TYR A 159 12.69 -30.42 3.22
C TYR A 159 11.37 -31.10 3.58
N ILE A 160 10.25 -30.41 3.36
CA ILE A 160 8.90 -30.91 3.65
C ILE A 160 8.02 -30.89 2.40
N SER A 161 7.02 -31.76 2.38
CA SER A 161 6.00 -31.76 1.35
C SER A 161 5.17 -30.48 1.41
N ASP A 162 4.63 -30.11 0.26
CA ASP A 162 3.86 -28.89 0.13
C ASP A 162 2.43 -29.04 0.64
N ASN A 163 2.24 -28.87 1.96
CA ASN A 163 0.95 -29.08 2.61
C ASN A 163 0.16 -27.79 2.89
N SER A 164 0.77 -26.61 2.72
CA SER A 164 0.14 -25.33 3.10
C SER A 164 -1.00 -24.94 2.15
N LYS A 165 -0.79 -25.13 0.84
CA LYS A 165 -1.65 -24.62 -0.26
C LYS A 165 -2.02 -23.14 -0.12
N LYS A 166 -1.28 -22.39 0.69
CA LYS A 166 -1.53 -21.00 1.06
C LYS A 166 -0.19 -20.30 1.19
N TYR A 167 -0.02 -19.26 0.38
CA TYR A 167 1.21 -18.48 0.38
C TYR A 167 0.90 -17.00 0.41
N SER A 168 1.87 -16.27 0.92
CA SER A 168 1.95 -14.83 0.82
C SER A 168 3.18 -14.46 0.00
N PHE A 169 3.09 -13.38 -0.77
CA PHE A 169 4.18 -12.91 -1.62
C PHE A 169 4.15 -11.39 -1.73
N VAL A 170 5.23 -10.80 -2.23
CA VAL A 170 5.28 -9.38 -2.59
C VAL A 170 5.05 -9.28 -4.10
N LEU A 171 4.05 -8.50 -4.47
CA LEU A 171 3.76 -8.15 -5.85
C LEU A 171 4.37 -6.79 -6.17
N LYS A 172 5.29 -6.75 -7.14
CA LYS A 172 5.67 -5.52 -7.84
C LYS A 172 4.79 -5.37 -9.07
N LYS A 173 4.20 -4.19 -9.24
CA LYS A 173 3.53 -3.80 -10.48
C LYS A 173 4.01 -2.44 -10.95
N THR A 174 4.10 -2.27 -12.26
CA THR A 174 4.55 -1.03 -12.91
C THR A 174 3.50 -0.56 -13.89
N ASN A 175 3.04 0.70 -13.74
CA ASN A 175 2.04 1.34 -14.61
C ASN A 175 0.76 0.51 -14.81
N ARG A 176 0.28 -0.17 -13.76
CA ARG A 176 -0.81 -1.17 -13.85
C ARG A 176 -1.72 -1.14 -12.63
N ASP A 177 -2.99 -1.45 -12.84
CA ASP A 177 -4.00 -1.59 -11.79
C ASP A 177 -3.81 -2.91 -11.01
N THR A 178 -3.97 -2.89 -9.68
CA THR A 178 -3.80 -4.09 -8.82
C THR A 178 -4.71 -5.23 -9.25
N LEU A 179 -5.99 -4.96 -9.54
CA LEU A 179 -6.95 -5.98 -9.98
C LEU A 179 -6.55 -6.61 -11.31
N ASN A 180 -6.02 -5.82 -12.25
CA ASN A 180 -5.56 -6.34 -13.53
C ASN A 180 -4.34 -7.25 -13.37
N ALA A 181 -3.40 -6.90 -12.48
CA ALA A 181 -2.28 -7.78 -12.14
C ALA A 181 -2.76 -9.10 -11.52
N CYS A 182 -3.74 -9.07 -10.62
CA CYS A 182 -4.34 -10.27 -10.05
C CYS A 182 -5.00 -11.16 -11.11
N GLN A 183 -5.72 -10.57 -12.07
CA GLN A 183 -6.36 -11.31 -13.17
C GLN A 183 -5.34 -12.03 -14.05
N ILE A 184 -4.20 -11.39 -14.34
CA ILE A 184 -3.12 -11.99 -15.14
C ILE A 184 -2.49 -13.17 -14.40
N ILE A 185 -2.12 -12.98 -13.12
CA ILE A 185 -1.56 -14.05 -12.28
C ILE A 185 -2.54 -15.22 -12.18
N ALA A 186 -3.83 -14.93 -11.95
CA ALA A 186 -4.86 -15.94 -11.85
C ALA A 186 -5.09 -16.70 -13.17
N SER A 187 -5.01 -16.01 -14.31
CA SER A 187 -5.09 -16.63 -15.65
C SER A 187 -3.93 -17.59 -15.88
N TYR A 188 -2.71 -17.22 -15.50
CA TYR A 188 -1.55 -18.12 -15.60
C TYR A 188 -1.68 -19.37 -14.73
N LEU A 189 -2.20 -19.19 -13.51
CA LEU A 189 -2.41 -20.29 -12.55
C LEU A 189 -3.72 -21.07 -12.79
N LYS A 190 -4.56 -20.63 -13.74
CA LYS A 190 -5.89 -21.20 -14.02
C LYS A 190 -6.81 -21.27 -12.79
N ILE A 191 -6.74 -20.25 -11.94
CA ILE A 191 -7.58 -20.12 -10.75
C ILE A 191 -8.50 -18.89 -10.85
N SER A 192 -9.44 -18.76 -9.92
CA SER A 192 -10.19 -17.52 -9.77
C SER A 192 -9.28 -16.42 -9.23
N TYR A 193 -9.35 -15.20 -9.79
CA TYR A 193 -8.66 -14.03 -9.22
C TYR A 193 -9.08 -13.74 -7.77
N ASN A 194 -10.26 -14.23 -7.37
CA ASN A 194 -10.79 -14.14 -6.02
C ASN A 194 -9.96 -14.89 -4.97
N SER A 195 -9.19 -15.88 -5.40
CA SER A 195 -8.24 -16.62 -4.56
C SER A 195 -7.01 -15.80 -4.21
N ILE A 196 -6.79 -14.67 -4.89
CA ILE A 196 -5.71 -13.70 -4.60
C ILE A 196 -6.30 -12.56 -3.76
N LYS A 197 -5.71 -12.30 -2.59
CA LYS A 197 -6.10 -11.24 -1.65
C LYS A 197 -4.97 -10.24 -1.43
N PHE A 198 -5.34 -9.02 -1.03
CA PHE A 198 -4.43 -7.91 -0.79
C PHE A 198 -5.00 -6.90 0.21
N CYS A 199 -4.16 -6.03 0.77
CA CYS A 199 -4.55 -5.06 1.80
C CYS A 199 -5.26 -3.81 1.25
N GLY A 200 -4.97 -3.44 0.00
CA GLY A 200 -5.58 -2.30 -0.67
C GLY A 200 -5.06 -2.12 -2.09
N ASN A 201 -5.78 -1.33 -2.89
CA ASN A 201 -5.29 -0.93 -4.21
C ASN A 201 -4.14 0.07 -4.06
N LYS A 202 -3.22 0.07 -5.03
CA LYS A 202 -2.13 1.06 -5.14
C LYS A 202 -2.27 1.84 -6.45
N ASP A 203 -1.64 3.01 -6.52
CA ASP A 203 -1.62 3.86 -7.72
C ASP A 203 -1.29 3.06 -8.99
N LYS A 204 -2.05 3.32 -10.06
CA LYS A 204 -1.78 2.72 -11.37
C LYS A 204 -0.48 3.25 -11.97
N ARG A 205 -0.37 4.58 -12.11
CA ARG A 205 0.77 5.30 -12.70
C ARG A 205 1.90 5.44 -11.67
N ALA A 206 2.48 4.31 -11.30
CA ALA A 206 3.53 4.19 -10.30
C ALA A 206 4.25 2.84 -10.45
N VAL A 207 5.39 2.69 -9.77
CA VAL A 207 5.94 1.38 -9.39
C VAL A 207 5.48 1.08 -7.98
N THR A 208 4.80 -0.04 -7.76
CA THR A 208 4.21 -0.31 -6.44
C THR A 208 4.51 -1.73 -5.97
N TYR A 209 4.84 -1.87 -4.69
CA TYR A 209 5.10 -3.12 -4.01
C TYR A 209 4.05 -3.33 -2.94
N GLN A 210 3.36 -4.46 -2.97
CA GLN A 210 2.31 -4.76 -2.00
C GLN A 210 2.31 -6.23 -1.61
N LYS A 211 1.88 -6.50 -0.37
CA LYS A 211 1.75 -7.87 0.11
C LYS A 211 0.46 -8.48 -0.45
N MET A 212 0.59 -9.68 -0.98
CA MET A 212 -0.50 -10.49 -1.52
C MET A 212 -0.56 -11.83 -0.80
N SER A 213 -1.74 -12.46 -0.79
CA SER A 213 -1.89 -13.86 -0.42
C SER A 213 -2.69 -14.62 -1.47
N ILE A 214 -2.41 -15.89 -1.62
CA ILE A 214 -3.05 -16.79 -2.59
C ILE A 214 -3.33 -18.14 -1.92
N THR A 215 -4.50 -18.72 -2.21
CA THR A 215 -4.92 -20.02 -1.69
C THR A 215 -5.12 -21.03 -2.81
N ASP A 216 -5.10 -22.30 -2.41
CA ASP A 216 -5.42 -23.47 -3.24
C ASP A 216 -4.51 -23.64 -4.45
N ILE A 217 -3.24 -23.23 -4.30
CA ILE A 217 -2.18 -23.42 -5.30
C ILE A 217 -1.01 -24.17 -4.68
N SER A 218 -0.19 -24.84 -5.49
CA SER A 218 1.09 -25.38 -5.02
C SER A 218 2.16 -24.27 -4.99
N PHE A 219 3.15 -24.43 -4.13
CA PHE A 219 4.34 -23.59 -4.10
C PHE A 219 5.04 -23.58 -5.46
N TYR A 220 5.16 -24.75 -6.09
CA TYR A 220 5.87 -24.92 -7.36
C TYR A 220 5.18 -24.16 -8.50
N ASP A 221 3.85 -24.23 -8.63
CA ASP A 221 3.12 -23.48 -9.65
C ASP A 221 3.31 -21.97 -9.48
N LEU A 222 3.20 -21.48 -8.24
CA LEU A 222 3.42 -20.06 -7.94
C LEU A 222 4.87 -19.63 -8.26
N TYR A 223 5.83 -20.49 -7.96
CA TYR A 223 7.24 -20.25 -8.24
C TYR A 223 7.53 -20.18 -9.75
N GLN A 224 6.99 -21.11 -10.54
CA GLN A 224 7.13 -21.11 -11.99
C GLN A 224 6.53 -19.87 -12.63
N ILE A 225 5.37 -19.43 -12.15
CA ILE A 225 4.75 -18.18 -12.61
C ILE A 225 5.58 -16.96 -12.19
N ALA A 226 6.19 -16.95 -10.99
CA ALA A 226 7.08 -15.88 -10.59
C ALA A 226 8.29 -15.72 -11.54
N LEU A 227 8.91 -16.83 -11.92
CA LEU A 227 9.99 -16.85 -12.92
C LEU A 227 9.50 -16.37 -14.29
N LYS A 228 8.40 -16.93 -14.79
CA LYS A 228 7.85 -16.54 -16.10
C LYS A 228 7.52 -15.05 -16.19
N LEU A 229 6.82 -14.51 -15.18
CA LEU A 229 6.40 -13.09 -15.18
C LEU A 229 7.58 -12.13 -15.22
N SER A 230 8.70 -12.52 -14.61
CA SER A 230 9.90 -11.69 -14.61
C SER A 230 10.62 -11.62 -15.96
N GLU A 231 10.42 -12.61 -16.83
CA GLU A 231 10.99 -12.62 -18.20
C GLU A 231 10.12 -11.82 -19.18
N GLU A 232 8.80 -11.84 -19.00
CA GLU A 232 7.83 -11.27 -19.96
C GLU A 232 7.82 -9.74 -20.01
N ASN A 233 8.55 -9.04 -19.13
CA ASN A 233 8.58 -7.57 -19.03
C ASN A 233 7.19 -6.91 -19.08
N ASN A 234 6.16 -7.62 -18.60
CA ASN A 234 4.77 -7.18 -18.64
C ASN A 234 4.43 -6.19 -17.49
N GLY A 235 5.43 -5.75 -16.73
CA GLY A 235 5.28 -4.85 -15.59
C GLY A 235 4.69 -5.53 -14.34
N ILE A 236 4.81 -6.85 -14.21
CA ILE A 236 4.41 -7.62 -13.02
C ILE A 236 5.58 -8.49 -12.58
N SER A 237 5.88 -8.51 -11.28
CA SER A 237 6.89 -9.41 -10.71
C SER A 237 6.46 -9.90 -9.33
N ILE A 238 6.81 -11.14 -9.00
CA ILE A 238 6.49 -11.79 -7.73
C ILE A 238 7.79 -12.05 -6.98
N TYR A 239 7.82 -11.66 -5.71
CA TYR A 239 8.98 -11.81 -4.83
C TYR A 239 8.56 -12.38 -3.48
N LYS A 240 9.53 -12.83 -2.67
CA LYS A 240 9.35 -13.15 -1.25
C LYS A 240 8.18 -14.10 -0.95
N ILE A 241 8.12 -15.25 -1.63
CA ILE A 241 7.05 -16.24 -1.42
C ILE A 241 7.27 -16.94 -0.07
N ARG A 242 6.27 -16.87 0.82
CA ARG A 242 6.27 -17.46 2.17
C ARG A 242 4.98 -18.24 2.40
N THR A 243 4.98 -19.26 3.24
CA THR A 243 3.72 -19.84 3.74
C THR A 243 2.98 -18.82 4.62
N CYS A 244 1.64 -18.90 4.66
CA CYS A 244 0.84 -18.08 5.56
C CYS A 244 -0.35 -18.87 6.11
N VAL A 245 -0.62 -18.70 7.41
CA VAL A 245 -1.73 -19.38 8.10
C VAL A 245 -3.05 -18.62 7.90
N SER A 246 -3.00 -17.29 8.01
CA SER A 246 -4.10 -16.38 7.75
C SER A 246 -3.95 -15.73 6.37
N GLY A 247 -5.08 -15.58 5.67
CA GLY A 247 -5.12 -14.77 4.45
C GLY A 247 -5.00 -13.29 4.78
N ILE A 248 -4.53 -12.51 3.82
CA ILE A 248 -4.47 -11.06 3.95
C ILE A 248 -5.89 -10.49 3.84
N SER A 249 -6.22 -9.54 4.71
CA SER A 249 -7.49 -8.82 4.65
C SER A 249 -7.28 -7.35 4.34
N LEU A 250 -8.29 -6.75 3.71
CA LEU A 250 -8.28 -5.33 3.36
C LEU A 250 -8.12 -4.45 4.61
N GLY A 251 -7.32 -3.38 4.49
CA GLY A 251 -7.11 -2.41 5.57
C GLY A 251 -6.12 -2.84 6.67
N THR A 252 -5.49 -4.01 6.54
CA THR A 252 -4.50 -4.53 7.51
C THR A 252 -3.09 -4.00 7.34
N LEU A 253 -2.79 -3.29 6.25
CA LEU A 253 -1.52 -2.58 6.13
C LEU A 253 -1.37 -1.53 7.23
N LYS A 254 -0.14 -1.26 7.67
CA LYS A 254 0.15 -0.14 8.57
C LYS A 254 0.27 1.19 7.83
N GLY A 255 0.83 1.15 6.63
CA GLY A 255 1.14 2.37 5.88
C GLY A 255 1.80 2.11 4.54
N ASN A 256 2.34 3.16 3.95
CA ASN A 256 3.12 3.07 2.72
C ASN A 256 4.34 3.96 2.83
N ARG A 257 5.48 3.47 2.36
CA ARG A 257 6.68 4.26 2.11
C ARG A 257 6.68 4.71 0.66
N PHE A 258 6.94 5.99 0.45
CA PHE A 258 6.97 6.63 -0.85
C PHE A 258 8.41 7.01 -1.17
N LYS A 259 8.84 6.76 -2.40
CA LYS A 259 10.03 7.39 -3.00
C LYS A 259 9.54 8.18 -4.21
N ILE A 260 9.70 9.49 -4.14
CA ILE A 260 9.13 10.44 -5.09
C ILE A 260 10.25 11.29 -5.66
N ILE A 261 10.23 11.43 -6.98
CA ILE A 261 11.12 12.31 -7.73
C ILE A 261 10.26 13.46 -8.26
N LEU A 262 10.62 14.68 -7.87
CA LEU A 262 10.04 15.90 -8.43
C LEU A 262 11.02 16.46 -9.45
N ARG A 263 10.55 16.67 -10.67
CA ARG A 263 11.37 17.20 -11.77
C ARG A 263 10.93 18.61 -12.13
N PRO A 264 11.82 19.48 -12.63
CA PRO A 264 11.39 20.75 -13.20
C PRO A 264 10.40 20.55 -14.35
N LYS A 265 9.36 21.38 -14.44
CA LYS A 265 8.45 21.43 -15.59
C LYS A 265 9.27 21.87 -16.80
N ASN A 266 9.48 20.98 -17.78
CA ASN A 266 10.15 21.34 -19.04
C ASN A 266 9.41 22.53 -19.66
N ARG A 267 10.11 23.65 -19.85
CA ARG A 267 9.65 24.73 -20.74
C ARG A 267 9.44 24.11 -22.11
N ASN A 268 8.35 24.49 -22.79
CA ASN A 268 8.00 24.01 -24.13
C ASN A 268 9.24 23.84 -25.02
N GLU A 269 9.33 22.71 -25.74
CA GLU A 269 10.41 22.38 -26.69
C GLU A 269 10.68 23.47 -27.74
N ASN A 270 9.79 24.47 -27.88
CA ASN A 270 9.88 25.58 -28.83
C ASN A 270 10.48 26.88 -28.27
N SER A 271 11.00 26.89 -27.04
CA SER A 271 11.65 28.06 -26.44
C SER A 271 13.05 27.71 -25.93
N LEU A 272 13.90 27.24 -26.85
CA LEU A 272 15.31 26.88 -26.61
C LEU A 272 16.26 28.09 -26.64
N THR A 273 15.76 29.33 -26.68
CA THR A 273 16.62 30.54 -26.80
C THR A 273 16.76 31.38 -25.54
N GLU A 274 16.18 30.98 -24.41
CA GLU A 274 16.48 31.64 -23.13
C GLU A 274 17.01 30.66 -22.09
N ASN A 275 18.33 30.48 -22.14
CA ASN A 275 19.17 30.06 -21.02
C ASN A 275 18.98 31.04 -19.85
N SER A 276 17.89 30.91 -19.10
CA SER A 276 17.85 31.44 -17.74
C SER A 276 18.35 30.35 -16.82
N ASN A 277 19.60 30.49 -16.37
CA ASN A 277 20.21 29.87 -15.21
C ASN A 277 19.34 30.08 -13.96
N LEU A 278 18.22 29.36 -13.84
CA LEU A 278 17.48 29.24 -12.58
C LEU A 278 17.96 27.93 -11.95
N GLN A 279 19.15 27.99 -11.37
CA GLN A 279 19.54 27.04 -10.34
C GLN A 279 18.68 27.38 -9.12
N ASN A 280 17.46 26.83 -9.08
CA ASN A 280 16.59 26.97 -7.94
C ASN A 280 17.22 26.16 -6.80
N ASN A 281 18.08 26.83 -6.04
CA ASN A 281 18.79 26.25 -4.92
C ASN A 281 17.84 26.21 -3.72
N TYR A 282 16.85 25.31 -3.77
CA TYR A 282 15.94 25.13 -2.64
C TYR A 282 16.72 24.61 -1.44
N ASP A 283 16.42 25.17 -0.28
CA ASP A 283 17.00 24.73 0.98
C ASP A 283 16.40 23.37 1.38
N VAL A 284 17.25 22.32 1.33
CA VAL A 284 16.92 20.95 1.75
C VAL A 284 16.42 20.93 3.19
N GLU A 285 17.01 21.72 4.08
CA GLU A 285 16.61 21.75 5.49
C GLU A 285 15.24 22.41 5.68
N LYS A 286 14.93 23.44 4.86
CA LYS A 286 13.58 24.02 4.83
C LYS A 286 12.53 23.01 4.36
N ILE A 287 12.82 22.23 3.31
CA ILE A 287 11.92 21.16 2.85
C ILE A 287 11.73 20.12 3.95
N LYS A 288 12.83 19.63 4.55
CA LYS A 288 12.76 18.67 5.66
C LYS A 288 11.93 19.18 6.82
N MET A 289 12.12 20.44 7.20
CA MET A 289 11.36 21.08 8.28
C MET A 289 9.86 21.07 7.99
N TYR A 290 9.44 21.51 6.80
CA TYR A 290 8.01 21.51 6.42
C TYR A 290 7.40 20.10 6.49
N LEU A 291 8.10 19.11 5.94
CA LEU A 291 7.58 17.74 5.87
C LEU A 291 7.57 17.07 7.27
N ASN A 292 8.58 17.32 8.11
CA ASN A 292 8.65 16.84 9.50
C ASN A 292 7.61 17.47 10.42
N ASN A 293 7.27 18.74 10.21
CA ASN A 293 6.19 19.41 10.93
C ASN A 293 4.84 18.72 10.68
N GLY A 294 4.67 18.13 9.50
CA GLY A 294 3.46 17.45 9.08
C GLY A 294 2.61 18.28 8.13
N PHE A 295 1.43 17.75 7.83
CA PHE A 295 0.53 18.31 6.83
C PHE A 295 -0.93 18.05 7.24
N ILE A 296 -1.85 18.87 6.72
CA ILE A 296 -3.27 18.64 6.94
C ILE A 296 -3.68 17.36 6.22
N ASN A 297 -4.28 16.41 6.93
CA ASN A 297 -4.56 15.06 6.44
C ASN A 297 -5.79 15.00 5.52
N TYR A 298 -5.89 15.92 4.57
CA TYR A 298 -6.97 15.97 3.59
C TYR A 298 -7.11 14.67 2.80
N TYR A 299 -8.34 14.39 2.37
CA TYR A 299 -8.56 13.44 1.28
C TYR A 299 -8.17 14.10 -0.04
N GLY A 300 -7.22 13.49 -0.76
CA GLY A 300 -6.76 14.03 -2.05
C GLY A 300 -7.80 13.94 -3.18
N ASN A 301 -7.52 14.63 -4.29
CA ASN A 301 -8.31 14.63 -5.53
C ASN A 301 -8.77 13.24 -5.99
N GLN A 302 -7.89 12.23 -5.94
CA GLN A 302 -8.22 10.85 -6.35
C GLN A 302 -9.45 10.28 -5.62
N ARG A 303 -9.71 10.71 -4.37
CA ARG A 303 -10.86 10.26 -3.59
C ARG A 303 -12.19 10.68 -4.22
N PHE A 304 -12.21 11.80 -4.92
CA PHE A 304 -13.41 12.39 -5.51
C PHE A 304 -13.67 11.93 -6.95
N GLY A 305 -12.83 11.03 -7.46
CA GLY A 305 -12.90 10.53 -8.84
C GLY A 305 -12.24 11.49 -9.84
N LYS A 306 -12.08 11.03 -11.09
CA LYS A 306 -11.34 11.75 -12.14
C LYS A 306 -11.86 13.19 -12.37
N ASN A 307 -13.17 13.39 -12.29
CA ASN A 307 -13.81 14.69 -12.49
C ASN A 307 -14.22 15.35 -11.17
N MET A 308 -13.81 14.79 -10.03
CA MET A 308 -14.20 15.24 -8.70
C MET A 308 -15.72 15.24 -8.40
N HIS A 309 -16.59 14.64 -9.21
CA HIS A 309 -18.05 14.68 -8.98
C HIS A 309 -18.58 13.66 -7.95
N ASN A 310 -17.77 12.70 -7.48
CA ASN A 310 -18.28 11.61 -6.64
C ASN A 310 -18.95 12.09 -5.35
N HIS A 311 -18.44 13.17 -4.74
CA HIS A 311 -19.01 13.73 -3.52
C HIS A 311 -20.37 14.41 -3.76
N ILE A 312 -20.55 15.06 -4.91
CA ILE A 312 -21.81 15.68 -5.32
C ILE A 312 -22.88 14.60 -5.47
N ILE A 313 -22.55 13.50 -6.16
CA ILE A 313 -23.46 12.35 -6.30
C ILE A 313 -23.81 11.80 -4.91
N GLY A 314 -22.82 11.67 -4.01
CA GLY A 314 -23.04 11.21 -2.64
C GLY A 314 -24.01 12.10 -1.86
N GLU A 315 -23.83 13.42 -1.91
CA GLU A 315 -24.71 14.41 -1.30
C GLU A 315 -26.16 14.28 -1.81
N LEU A 316 -26.33 14.19 -3.13
CA LEU A 316 -27.64 14.07 -3.76
C LEU A 316 -28.35 12.77 -3.37
N ILE A 317 -27.60 11.67 -3.20
CA ILE A 317 -28.13 10.39 -2.71
C ILE A 317 -28.61 10.53 -1.26
N VAL A 318 -27.82 11.13 -0.38
CA VAL A 318 -28.17 11.34 1.04
C VAL A 318 -29.41 12.23 1.17
N THR A 319 -29.44 13.33 0.42
CA THR A 319 -30.54 14.30 0.41
C THR A 319 -31.76 13.84 -0.39
N LYS A 320 -31.73 12.61 -0.94
CA LYS A 320 -32.80 11.97 -1.73
C LYS A 320 -33.16 12.68 -3.04
N LYS A 321 -32.24 13.49 -3.58
CA LYS A 321 -32.40 14.16 -4.86
C LYS A 321 -31.94 13.25 -6.01
N TYR A 322 -32.66 12.15 -6.19
CA TYR A 322 -32.23 11.07 -7.09
C TYR A 322 -32.21 11.46 -8.58
N LYS A 323 -33.09 12.37 -9.00
CA LYS A 323 -33.13 12.87 -10.38
C LYS A 323 -31.81 13.59 -10.72
N GLU A 324 -31.44 14.55 -9.88
CA GLU A 324 -30.18 15.31 -10.01
C GLU A 324 -28.97 14.36 -9.93
N ALA A 325 -29.00 13.33 -9.07
CA ALA A 325 -27.92 12.34 -9.01
C ALA A 325 -27.76 11.58 -10.34
N VAL A 326 -28.86 11.20 -10.98
CA VAL A 326 -28.85 10.56 -12.30
C VAL A 326 -28.33 11.51 -13.37
N GLU A 327 -28.73 12.78 -13.33
CA GLU A 327 -28.26 13.81 -14.26
C GLU A 327 -26.73 13.99 -14.18
N ILE A 328 -26.17 14.12 -12.97
CA ILE A 328 -24.70 14.25 -12.78
C ILE A 328 -23.95 12.99 -13.24
N ILE A 329 -24.49 11.78 -13.02
CA ILE A 329 -23.86 10.55 -13.51
C ILE A 329 -23.86 10.49 -15.05
N MET A 330 -24.94 10.97 -15.68
CA MET A 330 -25.11 10.93 -17.13
C MET A 330 -24.52 12.15 -17.85
N GLU A 331 -24.04 13.14 -17.11
CA GLU A 331 -23.44 14.37 -17.64
C GLU A 331 -22.20 14.07 -18.51
N PRO A 332 -22.08 14.70 -19.70
CA PRO A 332 -20.87 14.61 -20.51
C PRO A 332 -19.64 15.15 -19.79
N ILE A 333 -18.50 14.50 -20.03
CA ILE A 333 -17.22 14.91 -19.46
C ILE A 333 -16.32 15.43 -20.58
N SER A 334 -15.49 16.43 -20.29
CA SER A 334 -14.48 16.91 -21.23
C SER A 334 -13.53 15.79 -21.65
N ASN A 335 -13.19 15.71 -22.95
CA ASN A 335 -12.28 14.72 -23.54
C ASN A 335 -12.77 13.26 -23.45
N GLU A 336 -14.08 13.03 -23.51
CA GLU A 336 -14.63 11.68 -23.69
C GLU A 336 -14.38 11.13 -25.11
N SER A 337 -14.29 9.81 -25.22
CA SER A 337 -14.21 9.17 -26.54
C SER A 337 -15.53 9.34 -27.29
N GLU A 338 -15.47 9.39 -28.61
CA GLU A 338 -16.65 9.56 -29.47
C GLU A 338 -17.77 8.56 -29.14
N GLN A 339 -17.41 7.29 -28.89
CA GLN A 339 -18.34 6.26 -28.44
C GLN A 339 -19.13 6.64 -27.17
N ILE A 340 -18.45 7.22 -26.16
CA ILE A 340 -19.08 7.59 -24.89
C ILE A 340 -19.99 8.80 -25.10
N THR A 341 -19.52 9.79 -25.87
CA THR A 341 -20.31 10.96 -26.24
C THR A 341 -21.61 10.56 -26.94
N GLN A 342 -21.53 9.66 -27.92
CA GLN A 342 -22.70 9.10 -28.61
C GLN A 342 -23.63 8.37 -27.63
N ALA A 343 -23.11 7.58 -26.69
CA ALA A 343 -23.93 6.87 -25.70
C ALA A 343 -24.70 7.84 -24.79
N ARG A 344 -24.07 8.95 -24.38
CA ARG A 344 -24.74 10.00 -23.60
C ARG A 344 -25.80 10.75 -24.41
N ASN A 345 -25.58 10.98 -25.71
CA ASN A 345 -26.58 11.59 -26.58
C ASN A 345 -27.81 10.68 -26.76
N LEU A 346 -27.60 9.39 -27.01
CA LEU A 346 -28.69 8.40 -27.07
C LEU A 346 -29.50 8.37 -25.77
N TYR A 347 -28.83 8.50 -24.61
CA TYR A 347 -29.52 8.61 -23.34
C TYR A 347 -30.41 9.87 -23.25
N LYS A 348 -29.92 11.03 -23.73
CA LYS A 348 -30.68 12.29 -23.77
C LYS A 348 -31.88 12.22 -24.72
N GLU A 349 -31.76 11.45 -25.81
CA GLU A 349 -32.86 11.14 -26.74
C GLU A 349 -33.83 10.06 -26.21
N GLU A 350 -33.67 9.63 -24.95
CA GLU A 350 -34.46 8.57 -24.30
C GLU A 350 -34.35 7.18 -24.96
N LYS A 351 -33.34 6.98 -25.84
CA LYS A 351 -33.00 5.69 -26.46
C LYS A 351 -32.13 4.85 -25.52
N PHE A 352 -32.70 4.51 -24.36
CA PHE A 352 -31.95 3.91 -23.24
C PHE A 352 -31.32 2.54 -23.55
N LYS A 353 -31.94 1.72 -24.42
CA LYS A 353 -31.38 0.40 -24.79
C LYS A 353 -30.12 0.56 -25.64
N ASP A 354 -30.17 1.46 -26.63
CA ASP A 354 -29.03 1.72 -27.52
C ASP A 354 -27.87 2.36 -26.75
N ALA A 355 -28.18 3.31 -25.85
CA ALA A 355 -27.19 3.88 -24.94
C ALA A 355 -26.53 2.80 -24.07
N TYR A 356 -27.32 1.86 -23.51
CA TYR A 356 -26.80 0.75 -22.70
C TYR A 356 -25.80 -0.10 -23.46
N GLU A 357 -26.10 -0.48 -24.71
CA GLU A 357 -25.20 -1.31 -25.53
C GLU A 357 -23.91 -0.56 -25.87
N LEU A 358 -24.00 0.75 -26.13
CA LEU A 358 -22.85 1.56 -26.50
C LEU A 358 -21.91 1.88 -25.33
N PHE A 359 -22.43 1.99 -24.10
CA PHE A 359 -21.58 2.16 -22.92
C PHE A 359 -20.66 0.95 -22.67
N PRO A 360 -19.34 1.14 -22.51
CA PRO A 360 -18.42 0.05 -22.18
C PRO A 360 -18.74 -0.59 -20.82
N GLN A 361 -18.39 -1.87 -20.64
CA GLN A 361 -18.74 -2.65 -19.43
C GLN A 361 -18.27 -2.03 -18.10
N ARG A 362 -17.21 -1.21 -18.15
CA ARG A 362 -16.69 -0.48 -16.97
C ARG A 362 -17.59 0.66 -16.47
N PHE A 363 -18.54 1.15 -17.29
CA PHE A 363 -19.50 2.20 -16.96
C PHE A 363 -20.72 1.60 -16.21
N ILE A 364 -20.45 1.07 -15.03
CA ILE A 364 -21.41 0.26 -14.26
C ILE A 364 -22.64 1.09 -13.87
N ALA A 365 -22.46 2.34 -13.43
CA ALA A 365 -23.57 3.20 -13.01
C ALA A 365 -24.46 3.56 -14.20
N GLU A 366 -23.85 4.04 -15.28
CA GLU A 366 -24.52 4.51 -16.50
C GLU A 366 -25.30 3.36 -17.16
N LYS A 367 -24.68 2.18 -17.31
CA LYS A 367 -25.38 0.98 -17.80
C LYS A 367 -26.54 0.58 -16.89
N THR A 368 -26.36 0.64 -15.57
CA THR A 368 -27.45 0.32 -14.63
C THR A 368 -28.61 1.29 -14.76
N ILE A 369 -28.34 2.58 -14.91
CA ILE A 369 -29.34 3.63 -15.12
C ILE A 369 -30.07 3.41 -16.45
N CYS A 370 -29.35 3.20 -17.55
CA CYS A 370 -29.95 2.95 -18.87
C CYS A 370 -30.86 1.71 -18.85
N LYS A 371 -30.39 0.62 -18.23
CA LYS A 371 -31.19 -0.60 -18.06
C LYS A 371 -32.43 -0.38 -17.19
N GLY A 372 -32.34 0.45 -16.15
CA GLY A 372 -33.49 0.79 -15.31
C GLY A 372 -34.50 1.66 -16.05
N LYS A 373 -34.04 2.70 -16.74
CA LYS A 373 -34.87 3.63 -17.52
C LYS A 373 -35.58 2.95 -18.68
N SER A 374 -34.91 2.04 -19.40
CA SER A 374 -35.56 1.23 -20.45
C SER A 374 -36.68 0.32 -19.95
N ARG A 375 -36.77 0.08 -18.64
CA ARG A 375 -37.84 -0.68 -17.97
C ARG A 375 -38.87 0.22 -17.27
N GLY A 376 -38.81 1.54 -17.47
CA GLY A 376 -39.72 2.50 -16.84
C GLY A 376 -39.49 2.67 -15.34
N LEU A 377 -38.30 2.34 -14.81
CA LEU A 377 -37.99 2.56 -13.40
C LEU A 377 -37.80 4.06 -13.09
N SER A 378 -38.21 4.47 -11.89
CA SER A 378 -37.94 5.81 -11.36
C SER A 378 -36.45 6.01 -11.08
N ASP A 379 -36.00 7.28 -11.04
CA ASP A 379 -34.59 7.63 -10.74
C ASP A 379 -34.11 7.03 -9.42
N LYS A 380 -34.97 7.06 -8.39
CA LYS A 380 -34.72 6.39 -7.12
C LYS A 380 -34.37 4.92 -7.30
N LYS A 381 -35.21 4.17 -8.02
CA LYS A 381 -34.97 2.73 -8.26
C LYS A 381 -33.71 2.50 -9.11
N CYS A 382 -33.42 3.36 -10.07
CA CYS A 382 -32.18 3.29 -10.86
C CYS A 382 -30.94 3.44 -9.95
N ILE A 383 -30.91 4.45 -9.09
CA ILE A 383 -29.84 4.65 -8.11
C ILE A 383 -29.77 3.49 -7.11
N GLU A 384 -30.90 3.03 -6.56
CA GLU A 384 -30.94 1.89 -5.63
C GLU A 384 -30.38 0.61 -6.25
N ASN A 385 -30.58 0.41 -7.56
CA ASN A 385 -30.06 -0.74 -8.31
C ASN A 385 -28.57 -0.65 -8.64
N ILE A 386 -27.92 0.53 -8.51
CA ILE A 386 -26.47 0.62 -8.65
C ILE A 386 -25.82 -0.29 -7.61
N LYS A 387 -24.77 -1.02 -8.03
CA LYS A 387 -24.02 -1.93 -7.16
C LYS A 387 -23.60 -1.24 -5.87
N LYS A 388 -23.75 -1.95 -4.74
CA LYS A 388 -23.54 -1.42 -3.39
C LYS A 388 -22.15 -0.79 -3.24
N GLU A 389 -21.14 -1.42 -3.82
CA GLU A 389 -19.73 -1.01 -3.76
C GLU A 389 -19.53 0.37 -4.40
N LEU A 390 -20.13 0.59 -5.58
CA LEU A 390 -20.07 1.87 -6.28
C LEU A 390 -20.84 2.97 -5.55
N LYS A 391 -22.01 2.63 -4.97
CA LYS A 391 -22.76 3.57 -4.11
C LYS A 391 -21.94 3.98 -2.89
N SER A 392 -21.22 3.04 -2.27
CA SER A 392 -20.33 3.33 -1.14
C SER A 392 -19.28 4.36 -1.54
N ILE A 393 -18.68 4.26 -2.75
CA ILE A 393 -17.70 5.24 -3.23
C ILE A 393 -18.27 6.66 -3.24
N TYR A 394 -19.48 6.87 -3.75
CA TYR A 394 -20.12 8.19 -3.75
C TYR A 394 -20.34 8.72 -2.34
N LEU A 395 -20.93 7.88 -1.48
CA LEU A 395 -21.24 8.24 -0.10
C LEU A 395 -19.98 8.58 0.72
N HIS A 396 -18.92 7.77 0.60
CA HIS A 396 -17.65 8.07 1.26
C HIS A 396 -16.93 9.28 0.68
N SER A 397 -17.10 9.55 -0.62
CA SER A 397 -16.56 10.78 -1.22
C SER A 397 -17.23 12.00 -0.60
N TYR A 398 -18.55 11.93 -0.32
CA TYR A 398 -19.24 12.99 0.40
C TYR A 398 -18.74 13.15 1.86
N GLN A 399 -18.56 12.06 2.59
CA GLN A 399 -17.94 12.12 3.93
C GLN A 399 -16.54 12.75 3.88
N SER A 400 -15.72 12.39 2.89
CA SER A 400 -14.40 12.97 2.66
C SER A 400 -14.47 14.48 2.36
N TYR A 401 -15.46 14.92 1.60
CA TYR A 401 -15.71 16.34 1.32
C TYR A 401 -16.04 17.12 2.61
N ILE A 402 -16.92 16.59 3.45
CA ILE A 402 -17.27 17.18 4.74
C ILE A 402 -16.04 17.24 5.67
N PHE A 403 -15.23 16.17 5.72
CA PHE A 403 -13.99 16.17 6.49
C PHE A 403 -13.04 17.29 6.02
N ASN A 404 -12.79 17.41 4.71
CA ASN A 404 -11.91 18.45 4.17
C ASN A 404 -12.41 19.85 4.55
N LYS A 405 -13.73 20.09 4.48
CA LYS A 405 -14.35 21.34 4.92
C LYS A 405 -14.09 21.60 6.41
N MET A 406 -14.36 20.63 7.27
CA MET A 406 -14.16 20.75 8.71
C MET A 406 -12.68 20.96 9.06
N ALA A 407 -11.76 20.30 8.36
CA ALA A 407 -10.32 20.46 8.56
C ALA A 407 -9.86 21.88 8.18
N SER A 408 -10.29 22.38 7.01
CA SER A 408 -10.02 23.75 6.58
C SER A 408 -10.57 24.77 7.58
N ASP A 409 -11.84 24.63 7.97
CA ASP A 409 -12.49 25.53 8.93
C ASP A 409 -11.81 25.49 10.30
N ARG A 410 -11.33 24.31 10.74
CA ARG A 410 -10.61 24.17 12.00
C ARG A 410 -9.24 24.85 11.96
N ILE A 411 -8.49 24.68 10.88
CA ILE A 411 -7.14 25.28 10.75
C ILE A 411 -7.21 26.80 10.64
N LYS A 412 -8.25 27.36 9.99
CA LYS A 412 -8.51 28.81 9.96
C LYS A 412 -8.68 29.45 11.33
N ARG A 413 -9.15 28.69 12.33
CA ARG A 413 -9.29 29.17 13.72
C ARG A 413 -7.96 29.21 14.48
N GLY A 414 -6.89 28.64 13.91
CA GLY A 414 -5.55 28.60 14.51
C GLY A 414 -4.93 27.20 14.47
N LYS A 415 -3.60 27.14 14.45
CA LYS A 415 -2.81 25.90 14.32
C LYS A 415 -2.44 25.26 15.67
N ASN A 416 -2.83 25.90 16.78
CA ASN A 416 -2.68 25.34 18.12
C ASN A 416 -3.93 24.55 18.51
N ILE A 417 -3.78 23.63 19.46
CA ILE A 417 -4.90 22.92 20.09
C ILE A 417 -5.84 23.90 20.81
N GLN A 418 -7.14 23.61 20.81
CA GLN A 418 -8.18 24.49 21.37
C GLN A 418 -9.17 23.70 22.22
N VAL A 419 -9.74 24.37 23.25
CA VAL A 419 -10.86 23.84 24.04
C VAL A 419 -12.01 23.46 23.11
N GLY A 420 -12.56 22.26 23.31
CA GLY A 420 -13.59 21.66 22.47
C GLY A 420 -13.07 20.78 21.32
N ASP A 421 -11.75 20.74 21.07
CA ASP A 421 -11.18 19.76 20.14
C ASP A 421 -11.40 18.34 20.65
N LEU A 422 -11.62 17.40 19.73
CA LEU A 422 -11.60 15.97 20.04
C LEU A 422 -10.20 15.43 19.81
N VAL A 423 -9.65 14.70 20.78
CA VAL A 423 -8.31 14.11 20.71
C VAL A 423 -8.33 12.62 21.04
N LEU A 424 -7.34 11.91 20.55
CA LEU A 424 -7.06 10.54 21.01
C LEU A 424 -6.48 10.59 22.43
N LYS A 425 -7.09 9.86 23.36
CA LYS A 425 -6.57 9.69 24.72
C LYS A 425 -5.17 9.12 24.66
N ARG A 426 -4.24 9.71 25.41
CA ARG A 426 -2.90 9.15 25.58
C ARG A 426 -2.99 8.01 26.59
N THR A 427 -2.99 6.77 26.12
CA THR A 427 -2.86 5.61 27.01
C THR A 427 -1.45 5.58 27.60
N LYS A 428 -1.34 5.64 28.93
CA LYS A 428 -0.10 5.23 29.61
C LYS A 428 0.08 3.74 29.33
N ILE A 429 1.04 3.39 28.48
CA ILE A 429 1.57 2.03 28.47
C ILE A 429 2.25 1.87 29.83
N SER A 430 1.59 1.21 30.79
CA SER A 430 2.29 0.75 31.98
C SER A 430 3.28 -0.31 31.49
N SER A 431 4.54 0.08 31.31
CA SER A 431 5.63 -0.88 31.36
C SER A 431 5.42 -1.67 32.65
N LYS A 432 5.15 -2.97 32.55
CA LYS A 432 5.28 -3.86 33.71
C LYS A 432 6.73 -3.72 34.18
N GLU A 433 6.93 -2.92 35.21
CA GLU A 433 8.17 -2.90 35.96
C GLU A 433 8.35 -4.32 36.51
N VAL A 434 9.38 -5.01 35.99
CA VAL A 434 10.00 -6.09 36.73
C VAL A 434 10.65 -5.41 37.93
N THR A 435 10.00 -5.50 39.08
CA THR A 435 10.51 -5.01 40.35
C THR A 435 11.80 -5.76 40.70
N SER A 436 12.91 -5.04 40.71
CA SER A 436 14.07 -5.35 41.55
C SER A 436 14.58 -4.02 42.09
N GLY A 437 14.40 -3.82 43.40
CA GLY A 437 14.56 -2.53 44.09
C GLY A 437 15.99 -2.03 44.21
N ASN A 438 16.15 -0.72 44.24
CA ASN A 438 16.46 0.06 45.45
C ASN A 438 16.71 1.53 45.08
N ASP A 439 16.13 2.40 45.90
CA ASP A 439 16.29 3.84 46.10
C ASP A 439 17.47 4.58 45.44
N ASN A 440 17.16 5.70 44.75
CA ASN A 440 17.38 7.05 45.29
C ASN A 440 16.89 8.16 44.34
N ILE A 441 16.30 9.19 44.95
CA ILE A 441 15.70 10.38 44.33
C ILE A 441 16.81 11.37 43.92
N SER A 442 16.78 11.84 42.67
CA SER A 442 17.15 13.23 42.35
C SER A 442 16.52 13.72 41.04
N ASN A 443 16.01 14.96 41.09
CA ASN A 443 15.32 15.69 40.04
C ASN A 443 16.05 15.69 38.70
N SER A 444 15.34 15.34 37.63
CA SER A 444 15.63 15.81 36.28
C SER A 444 14.34 15.77 35.45
N HIS A 445 14.11 16.84 34.69
CA HIS A 445 13.00 16.96 33.74
C HIS A 445 12.96 15.71 32.84
N LYS A 446 11.93 14.86 33.03
CA LYS A 446 11.67 13.74 32.12
C LYS A 446 11.22 14.32 30.78
N LYS A 447 12.17 14.39 29.84
CA LYS A 447 11.89 14.44 28.41
C LYS A 447 10.99 13.24 28.10
N LEU A 448 9.71 13.50 27.87
CA LEU A 448 8.77 12.48 27.43
C LEU A 448 9.20 12.05 26.02
N GLU A 449 9.75 10.84 25.92
CA GLU A 449 10.05 10.20 24.65
C GLU A 449 8.77 10.06 23.83
N ASP A 450 8.91 10.29 22.51
CA ASP A 450 7.82 10.23 21.53
C ASP A 450 7.09 8.88 21.62
N ILE A 451 5.90 8.90 22.21
CA ILE A 451 4.97 7.78 22.18
C ILE A 451 4.52 7.63 20.73
N LYS A 452 4.97 6.58 20.05
CA LYS A 452 4.43 6.14 18.76
C LYS A 452 2.96 5.77 18.95
N LEU A 453 2.07 6.75 18.76
CA LEU A 453 0.68 6.45 18.47
C LEU A 453 0.65 5.74 17.12
N ASP A 454 0.44 4.43 17.14
CA ASP A 454 0.02 3.68 15.94
C ASP A 454 -1.11 4.50 15.32
N SER A 455 -0.82 5.05 14.14
CA SER A 455 -1.71 5.87 13.34
C SER A 455 -2.82 4.99 12.78
N GLU A 456 -3.69 4.51 13.65
CA GLU A 456 -4.92 3.85 13.25
C GLU A 456 -5.89 4.94 12.82
N VAL A 457 -5.93 5.20 11.52
CA VAL A 457 -7.15 5.73 10.93
C VAL A 457 -8.21 4.63 11.07
N PHE A 458 -9.07 4.79 12.07
CA PHE A 458 -10.18 3.88 12.35
C PHE A 458 -11.37 4.21 11.45
N ILE A 459 -11.20 4.00 10.14
CA ILE A 459 -12.34 3.94 9.24
C ILE A 459 -12.92 2.54 9.38
N PHE A 460 -14.05 2.43 10.09
CA PHE A 460 -14.87 1.25 10.07
C PHE A 460 -15.54 1.15 8.70
N ASP A 461 -14.85 0.54 7.74
CA ASP A 461 -15.58 0.03 6.59
C ASP A 461 -15.18 -1.39 6.21
N LYS A 462 -15.74 -2.33 6.96
CA LYS A 462 -15.90 -3.73 6.51
C LYS A 462 -16.81 -3.85 5.28
N ASN A 463 -17.56 -2.82 4.89
CA ASN A 463 -18.66 -2.90 3.94
C ASN A 463 -18.39 -2.32 2.54
N ILE A 464 -17.25 -1.67 2.26
CA ILE A 464 -16.94 -1.22 0.87
C ILE A 464 -16.63 -2.40 -0.05
N PHE A 465 -16.21 -3.57 0.46
CA PHE A 465 -15.68 -4.64 -0.40
C PHE A 465 -16.08 -6.06 0.01
N ASN A 466 -17.22 -6.23 0.69
CA ASN A 466 -17.65 -7.52 1.22
C ASN A 466 -18.16 -8.54 0.19
N ASN A 467 -17.81 -8.40 -1.10
CA ASN A 467 -18.09 -9.42 -2.11
C ASN A 467 -16.83 -9.79 -2.91
N ILE A 468 -15.80 -10.23 -2.19
CA ILE A 468 -15.11 -11.46 -2.60
C ILE A 468 -15.03 -12.41 -1.39
N LEU A 469 -16.11 -13.20 -1.30
CA LEU A 469 -16.26 -14.50 -0.61
C LEU A 469 -16.36 -14.52 0.92
N TYR A 470 -17.36 -15.31 1.32
CA TYR A 470 -17.81 -15.65 2.66
C TYR A 470 -16.82 -16.52 3.45
N ASP A 471 -17.06 -16.45 4.76
CA ASP A 471 -16.82 -17.43 5.82
C ASP A 471 -15.39 -17.60 6.38
N SER A 472 -15.19 -17.02 7.55
CA SER A 472 -14.76 -17.82 8.70
C SER A 472 -15.16 -17.10 9.98
N LYS A 473 -16.18 -17.65 10.66
CA LYS A 473 -16.40 -17.43 12.08
C LYS A 473 -15.14 -17.79 12.86
N LYS A 474 -14.50 -16.79 13.45
CA LYS A 474 -13.75 -16.95 14.70
C LYS A 474 -13.92 -15.68 15.51
N GLU A 475 -14.87 -15.74 16.44
CA GLU A 475 -14.97 -14.79 17.54
C GLU A 475 -13.70 -14.91 18.37
N ILE A 476 -12.88 -13.86 18.34
CA ILE A 476 -11.91 -13.60 19.40
C ILE A 476 -12.59 -12.55 20.26
N TYR A 477 -13.16 -13.01 21.38
CA TYR A 477 -13.57 -12.16 22.50
C TYR A 477 -12.29 -11.65 23.17
N GLU A 478 -11.75 -10.56 22.66
CA GLU A 478 -10.99 -9.63 23.49
C GLU A 478 -11.94 -8.46 23.76
N GLU A 479 -12.09 -8.08 25.03
CA GLU A 479 -12.81 -6.87 25.44
C GLU A 479 -12.15 -5.66 24.78
N LYS A 480 -12.65 -5.31 23.59
CA LYS A 480 -12.19 -4.13 22.86
C LYS A 480 -12.91 -2.93 23.41
N GLU A 481 -12.19 -2.11 24.18
CA GLU A 481 -12.53 -0.70 24.40
C GLU A 481 -13.14 -0.11 23.13
N THR A 482 -14.31 0.53 23.26
CA THR A 482 -14.96 1.15 22.12
C THR A 482 -14.13 2.35 21.65
N LEU A 483 -14.22 2.68 20.35
CA LEU A 483 -13.50 3.83 19.80
C LEU A 483 -13.87 5.16 20.48
N GLU A 484 -15.11 5.27 20.95
CA GLU A 484 -15.60 6.41 21.71
C GLU A 484 -14.91 6.52 23.08
N GLU A 485 -14.57 5.39 23.71
CA GLU A 485 -13.82 5.36 24.97
C GLU A 485 -12.38 5.87 24.83
N LYS A 486 -11.82 5.85 23.60
CA LYS A 486 -10.48 6.35 23.28
C LYS A 486 -10.42 7.81 22.86
N ILE A 487 -11.57 8.49 22.77
CA ILE A 487 -11.65 9.91 22.45
C ILE A 487 -11.96 10.70 23.71
N GLU A 488 -11.32 11.86 23.87
CA GLU A 488 -11.69 12.85 24.87
C GLU A 488 -11.82 14.23 24.24
N THR A 489 -12.58 15.09 24.90
CA THR A 489 -12.71 16.50 24.51
C THR A 489 -11.70 17.31 25.30
N ILE A 490 -11.04 18.25 24.64
CA ILE A 490 -10.13 19.18 25.29
C ILE A 490 -10.91 20.17 26.15
N THR A 491 -10.50 20.28 27.40
CA THR A 491 -10.94 21.26 28.39
C THR A 491 -9.75 22.10 28.84
N ASP A 492 -9.98 23.15 29.62
CA ASP A 492 -8.88 23.93 30.20
C ASP A 492 -7.94 23.08 31.09
N GLU A 493 -8.43 21.97 31.65
CA GLU A 493 -7.68 21.11 32.57
C GLU A 493 -6.70 20.16 31.87
N ASN A 494 -6.97 19.76 30.63
CA ASN A 494 -6.14 18.81 29.88
C ASN A 494 -5.45 19.42 28.64
N LEU A 495 -5.61 20.73 28.39
CA LEU A 495 -5.07 21.43 27.23
C LEU A 495 -3.56 21.20 27.05
N ASP A 496 -2.79 21.27 28.14
CA ASP A 496 -1.32 21.13 28.13
C ASP A 496 -0.84 19.68 27.90
N LEU A 497 -1.74 18.68 27.99
CA LEU A 497 -1.41 17.27 27.79
C LEU A 497 -1.40 16.86 26.33
N HIS A 498 -1.94 17.69 25.44
CA HIS A 498 -2.17 17.36 24.04
C HIS A 498 -1.64 18.45 23.11
N THR A 499 -1.49 18.07 21.85
CA THR A 499 -1.06 18.98 20.77
C THR A 499 -2.02 18.87 19.59
N ILE A 500 -1.88 19.78 18.61
CA ILE A 500 -2.67 19.72 17.37
C ILE A 500 -2.55 18.38 16.62
N TYR A 501 -1.46 17.62 16.86
CA TYR A 501 -1.22 16.30 16.27
C TYR A 501 -2.09 15.19 16.86
N ASP A 502 -2.68 15.42 18.04
CA ASP A 502 -3.58 14.48 18.71
C ASP A 502 -5.05 14.69 18.26
N VAL A 503 -5.35 15.82 17.61
CA VAL A 503 -6.71 16.22 17.20
C VAL A 503 -7.25 15.32 16.10
N VAL A 504 -8.49 14.87 16.28
CA VAL A 504 -9.26 14.10 15.32
C VAL A 504 -10.57 14.79 14.96
N ILE A 505 -11.01 14.61 13.73
CA ILE A 505 -12.32 15.06 13.25
C ILE A 505 -13.23 13.85 13.10
N PRO A 506 -14.47 13.91 13.63
CA PRO A 506 -15.45 12.86 13.44
C PRO A 506 -15.94 12.84 11.99
N LEU A 507 -15.89 11.66 11.37
CA LEU A 507 -16.52 11.39 10.09
C LEU A 507 -18.01 11.19 10.33
N LYS A 508 -18.83 12.19 9.96
CA LYS A 508 -20.27 12.18 10.21
C LYS A 508 -20.93 10.90 9.68
N VAL A 509 -21.79 10.34 10.52
CA VAL A 509 -22.65 9.21 10.19
C VAL A 509 -23.85 9.74 9.41
N GLU A 510 -23.93 9.39 8.14
CA GLU A 510 -25.16 9.53 7.37
C GLU A 510 -25.60 8.16 6.88
N ARG A 511 -26.91 8.00 6.72
CA ARG A 511 -27.62 6.74 6.43
C ARG A 511 -26.79 5.73 5.64
N GLY A 512 -26.49 4.58 6.26
CA GLY A 512 -25.82 3.46 5.62
C GLY A 512 -24.29 3.46 5.69
N LEU A 513 -23.68 4.52 6.24
CA LEU A 513 -22.24 4.60 6.47
C LEU A 513 -21.94 4.46 7.96
N LYS A 514 -20.88 3.74 8.30
CA LYS A 514 -20.34 3.79 9.66
C LYS A 514 -19.48 5.04 9.81
N GLY A 515 -19.59 5.69 10.96
CA GLY A 515 -18.74 6.83 11.31
C GLY A 515 -17.32 6.36 11.66
N GLY A 516 -16.49 7.33 12.03
CA GLY A 516 -15.15 7.09 12.50
C GLY A 516 -14.46 8.39 12.87
N TYR A 517 -13.18 8.32 13.18
CA TYR A 517 -12.36 9.48 13.46
C TYR A 517 -11.16 9.50 12.52
N ARG A 518 -10.78 10.69 12.06
CA ARG A 518 -9.59 10.90 11.25
C ARG A 518 -8.74 12.00 11.86
N LYS A 519 -7.43 11.75 12.00
CA LYS A 519 -6.47 12.76 12.47
C LYS A 519 -6.52 14.00 11.58
N LEU A 520 -6.49 15.17 12.20
CA LEU A 520 -6.44 16.45 11.51
C LEU A 520 -5.09 16.65 10.81
N ILE A 521 -4.00 16.40 11.55
CA ILE A 521 -2.63 16.50 11.06
C ILE A 521 -1.99 15.11 10.99
N GLU A 522 -1.28 14.85 9.90
CA GLU A 522 -0.46 13.66 9.72
C GLU A 522 1.01 14.06 9.62
N LYS A 523 1.92 13.18 10.08
CA LYS A 523 3.36 13.41 9.99
C LYS A 523 4.01 12.36 9.10
N THR A 524 5.04 12.78 8.38
CA THR A 524 5.94 11.83 7.71
C THR A 524 6.84 11.17 8.74
N SER A 525 7.09 9.87 8.61
CA SER A 525 8.21 9.19 9.27
C SER A 525 9.27 8.79 8.24
N ASP A 526 10.47 8.43 8.69
CA ASP A 526 11.57 7.98 7.83
C ASP A 526 11.91 8.98 6.69
N LEU A 527 11.80 10.28 6.97
CA LEU A 527 11.97 11.33 5.97
C LEU A 527 13.43 11.44 5.52
N SER A 528 13.66 11.35 4.21
CA SER A 528 14.90 11.75 3.56
C SER A 528 14.61 12.69 2.39
N VAL A 529 15.48 13.69 2.22
CA VAL A 529 15.38 14.70 1.18
C VAL A 529 16.77 14.96 0.63
N SER A 530 16.92 14.92 -0.69
CA SER A 530 18.12 15.35 -1.40
C SER A 530 17.75 16.10 -2.67
N ILE A 531 18.67 16.96 -3.14
CA ILE A 531 18.51 17.71 -4.37
C ILE A 531 19.78 17.51 -5.20
N GLU A 532 19.62 17.03 -6.42
CA GLU A 532 20.72 16.85 -7.38
C GLU A 532 20.26 17.33 -8.76
N ASN A 533 21.05 18.18 -9.41
CA ASN A 533 20.73 18.70 -10.75
C ASN A 533 19.31 19.28 -10.88
N ASN A 534 18.87 20.07 -9.89
CA ASN A 534 17.50 20.61 -9.78
C ASN A 534 16.40 19.54 -9.72
N ILE A 535 16.70 18.28 -9.42
CA ILE A 535 15.71 17.23 -9.17
C ILE A 535 15.62 17.04 -7.65
N ILE A 536 14.40 17.05 -7.11
CA ILE A 536 14.16 16.84 -5.68
C ILE A 536 13.77 15.38 -5.47
N TYR A 537 14.54 14.68 -4.65
CA TYR A 537 14.25 13.31 -4.23
C TYR A 537 13.67 13.35 -2.83
N LEU A 538 12.50 12.75 -2.66
CA LEU A 538 11.80 12.64 -1.39
C LEU A 538 11.57 11.18 -1.07
N GLU A 539 11.87 10.79 0.16
CA GLU A 539 11.48 9.50 0.70
C GLU A 539 10.83 9.70 2.06
N PHE A 540 9.67 9.08 2.28
CA PHE A 540 8.97 9.15 3.56
C PHE A 540 7.93 8.05 3.68
N SER A 541 7.57 7.71 4.91
CA SER A 541 6.50 6.79 5.26
C SER A 541 5.27 7.56 5.74
N LEU A 542 4.09 7.07 5.36
CA LEU A 542 2.80 7.56 5.83
C LEU A 542 1.94 6.42 6.36
N SER A 543 1.06 6.78 7.30
CA SER A 543 0.00 5.91 7.80
C SER A 543 -0.95 5.46 6.69
N LYS A 544 -1.70 4.37 6.94
CA LYS A 544 -2.78 3.96 6.04
C LYS A 544 -3.79 5.10 5.87
N SER A 545 -4.30 5.28 4.64
CA SER A 545 -5.28 6.31 4.24
C SER A 545 -4.80 7.77 4.22
N ALA A 546 -3.52 8.03 4.53
CA ALA A 546 -2.90 9.31 4.21
C ALA A 546 -2.48 9.37 2.74
N TYR A 547 -2.41 10.57 2.17
CA TYR A 547 -2.17 10.81 0.75
C TYR A 547 -0.81 11.47 0.56
N ALA A 548 0.11 10.83 -0.17
CA ALA A 548 1.41 11.42 -0.49
C ALA A 548 1.30 12.73 -1.28
N THR A 549 0.23 12.90 -2.08
CA THR A 549 -0.03 14.17 -2.75
C THR A 549 -0.27 15.31 -1.76
N MET A 550 -0.85 15.05 -0.59
CA MET A 550 -1.04 16.11 0.41
C MET A 550 0.27 16.51 1.10
N VAL A 551 1.23 15.58 1.22
CA VAL A 551 2.60 15.89 1.66
C VAL A 551 3.29 16.82 0.67
N ILE A 552 3.29 16.43 -0.61
CA ILE A 552 3.96 17.19 -1.68
C ILE A 552 3.30 18.57 -1.85
N ARG A 553 1.98 18.66 -1.67
CA ARG A 553 1.24 19.92 -1.71
C ARG A 553 1.78 20.95 -0.71
N GLU A 554 2.27 20.55 0.46
CA GLU A 554 2.81 21.51 1.45
C GLU A 554 4.04 22.27 0.94
N ILE A 555 4.78 21.71 -0.03
CA ILE A 555 5.98 22.35 -0.58
C ILE A 555 5.76 22.92 -1.98
N ILE A 556 4.96 22.28 -2.84
CA ILE A 556 4.70 22.72 -4.23
C ILE A 556 3.41 23.55 -4.38
N GLY A 557 2.49 23.41 -3.43
CA GLY A 557 1.19 24.07 -3.49
C GLY A 557 0.17 23.38 -4.39
N ASN A 558 -0.80 24.15 -4.86
CA ASN A 558 -1.97 23.63 -5.59
C ASN A 558 -1.65 23.16 -7.03
N ASP A 559 -0.43 23.44 -7.50
CA ASP A 559 0.11 22.98 -8.78
C ASP A 559 0.13 21.45 -8.93
N ILE A 560 -0.03 20.72 -7.81
CA ILE A 560 -0.10 19.26 -7.79
C ILE A 560 -1.25 18.66 -8.63
N LEU A 561 -2.29 19.45 -8.89
CA LEU A 561 -3.46 19.03 -9.67
C LEU A 561 -3.19 18.77 -11.14
N TYR A 562 -2.16 19.40 -11.70
CA TYR A 562 -1.84 19.28 -13.12
C TYR A 562 -0.86 18.13 -13.39
N LEU A 563 -0.65 17.25 -12.41
CA LEU A 563 0.45 16.27 -12.38
C LEU A 563 -0.01 14.80 -12.33
N GLU A 564 -1.33 14.52 -12.40
CA GLU A 564 -1.88 13.16 -12.38
C GLU A 564 -2.41 12.67 -13.73
#